data_AF-A0A5K4F187-F1
#
_entry.id   AF-A0A5K4F187-F1
#
_cell.length_a   1.000
_cell.length_b   1.000
_cell.length_c   1.000
_cell.angle_alpha   90.00
_cell.angle_beta   90.00
_cell.angle_gamma   90.00
#
_symmetry.space_group_name_H-M   'P 1'
#
loop_
_entity.id
_entity.type
_entity.pdbx_description
1 polymer ?
#
loop_
_entity_poly.entity_id
_entity_poly.type
_entity_poly.pdbx_seq_one_letter_code
_entity_poly.pdbx_strand_id
1 'polypeptide(L)'
;MDAMCCYLSDPHILPCLIHIACGCQKQKSELPLVRGILADLNVLFKDIIKSVSSCLETMDDSNIAPLTTGELQWLANLENDDQFGFREAFTNCCLNDGDSETKACLISVCNQLKLPRILESVTTDG
;
A
#
# COMPACT_ATOMS: atom_id res chain seq x y z
N MET A 1 -2.99 -22.09 3.03
CA MET A 1 -3.84 -21.31 2.10
C MET A 1 -4.06 -19.99 2.78
N ASP A 2 -3.11 -19.09 2.56
CA ASP A 2 -3.03 -17.79 3.23
C ASP A 2 -4.19 -16.89 2.79
N ALA A 3 -4.82 -16.20 3.74
CA ALA A 3 -5.80 -15.16 3.46
C ALA A 3 -5.27 -14.11 2.46
N MET A 4 -3.94 -13.99 2.36
CA MET A 4 -3.24 -13.17 1.40
C MET A 4 -3.52 -13.54 -0.07
N CYS A 5 -3.70 -14.83 -0.39
CA CYS A 5 -4.10 -15.23 -1.75
C CYS A 5 -5.44 -14.61 -2.13
N CYS A 6 -6.37 -14.44 -1.18
CA CYS A 6 -7.70 -13.91 -1.49
C CYS A 6 -7.66 -12.43 -1.92
N TYR A 7 -6.82 -11.60 -1.28
CA TYR A 7 -6.72 -10.16 -1.60
C TYR A 7 -5.86 -9.87 -2.83
N LEU A 8 -4.87 -10.72 -3.12
CA LEU A 8 -4.03 -10.58 -4.31
C LEU A 8 -4.70 -11.19 -5.56
N SER A 9 -5.62 -12.14 -5.40
CA SER A 9 -6.31 -12.78 -6.53
C SER A 9 -7.43 -11.93 -7.12
N ASP A 10 -8.07 -11.08 -6.31
CA ASP A 10 -9.10 -10.14 -6.79
C ASP A 10 -8.49 -8.76 -7.01
N PRO A 11 -8.40 -8.28 -8.27
CA PRO A 11 -7.74 -7.02 -8.59
C PRO A 11 -8.49 -5.79 -8.07
N HIS A 12 -9.70 -5.93 -7.54
CA HIS A 12 -10.53 -4.82 -7.09
C HIS A 12 -10.54 -4.61 -5.58
N ILE A 13 -10.24 -5.63 -4.76
CA ILE A 13 -10.34 -5.50 -3.31
C ILE A 13 -9.38 -4.43 -2.77
N LEU A 14 -8.10 -4.50 -3.13
CA LEU A 14 -7.11 -3.54 -2.65
C LEU A 14 -7.40 -2.11 -3.09
N PRO A 15 -7.71 -1.84 -4.39
CA PRO A 15 -8.18 -0.54 -4.81
C PRO A 15 -9.40 -0.03 -4.02
N CYS A 16 -10.39 -0.88 -3.77
CA CYS A 16 -11.55 -0.50 -2.97
C CYS A 16 -11.17 -0.11 -1.53
N LEU A 17 -10.26 -0.85 -0.89
CA LEU A 17 -9.78 -0.53 0.46
C LEU A 17 -9.02 0.80 0.49
N ILE A 18 -8.25 1.12 -0.56
CA ILE A 18 -7.58 2.42 -0.68
C ILE A 18 -8.59 3.56 -0.85
N HIS A 19 -9.64 3.35 -1.64
CA HIS A 19 -10.73 4.33 -1.77
C HIS A 19 -11.40 4.59 -0.41
N ILE A 20 -11.64 3.54 0.37
CA ILE A 20 -12.18 3.66 1.73
C ILE A 20 -11.22 4.43 2.63
N ALA A 21 -9.91 4.11 2.60
CA ALA A 21 -8.89 4.82 3.37
C ALA A 21 -8.88 6.32 3.04
N CYS A 22 -8.88 6.66 1.75
CA CYS A 22 -8.94 8.05 1.28
C CYS A 22 -10.20 8.78 1.78
N GLY A 23 -11.38 8.16 1.67
CA GLY A 23 -12.62 8.72 2.20
C GLY A 23 -12.59 8.93 3.71
N CYS A 24 -12.10 7.93 4.45
CA CYS A 24 -12.00 7.98 5.91
C CYS A 24 -11.03 9.08 6.38
N GLN A 25 -9.89 9.24 5.71
CA GLN A 25 -8.93 10.29 6.05
C GLN A 25 -9.51 11.69 5.87
N LYS A 26 -10.33 11.90 4.83
CA LYS A 26 -11.03 13.18 4.59
C LYS A 26 -12.08 13.50 5.66
N GLN A 27 -12.65 12.49 6.32
CA GLN A 27 -13.72 12.62 7.32
C GLN A 27 -13.24 12.42 8.78
N LYS A 28 -11.93 12.25 9.01
CA LYS A 28 -11.35 11.87 10.32
C LYS A 28 -11.64 12.84 11.47
N SER A 29 -11.93 14.10 11.16
CA SER A 29 -12.31 15.14 12.11
C SER A 29 -13.80 15.13 12.46
N GLU A 30 -14.64 14.58 11.58
CA GLU A 30 -16.10 14.69 11.66
C GLU A 30 -16.73 13.42 12.26
N LEU A 31 -16.15 12.25 12.00
CA LEU A 31 -16.73 10.96 12.38
C LEU A 31 -15.73 10.11 13.18
N PRO A 32 -15.91 9.94 14.51
CA PRO A 32 -15.00 9.13 15.33
C PRO A 32 -14.85 7.68 14.86
N LEU A 33 -15.91 7.09 14.27
CA LEU A 33 -15.91 5.72 13.74
C LEU A 33 -14.83 5.49 12.67
N VAL A 34 -14.55 6.50 11.84
CA VAL A 34 -13.58 6.35 10.74
C VAL A 34 -12.15 6.17 11.25
N ARG A 35 -11.86 6.55 12.51
CA ARG A 35 -10.56 6.30 13.14
C ARG A 35 -10.34 4.80 13.40
N GLY A 36 -11.39 4.08 13.80
CA GLY A 36 -11.34 2.62 13.94
C GLY A 36 -11.08 1.94 12.61
N ILE A 37 -11.83 2.34 11.57
CA ILE A 37 -11.64 1.82 10.21
C ILE A 37 -10.20 2.08 9.72
N LEU A 38 -9.66 3.29 9.93
CA LEU A 38 -8.29 3.61 9.54
C LEU A 38 -7.24 2.79 10.33
N ALA A 39 -7.49 2.48 11.60
CA ALA A 39 -6.61 1.63 12.39
C ALA A 39 -6.60 0.19 11.85
N ASP A 40 -7.76 -0.36 11.51
CA ASP A 40 -7.87 -1.70 10.93
C ASP A 40 -7.19 -1.76 9.55
N LEU A 41 -7.40 -0.72 8.73
CA LEU A 41 -6.76 -0.60 7.41
C LEU A 41 -5.23 -0.42 7.52
N ASN A 42 -4.74 0.31 8.54
CA ASN A 42 -3.30 0.42 8.81
C ASN A 42 -2.69 -0.96 9.07
N VAL A 43 -3.28 -1.77 9.95
CA VAL A 43 -2.80 -3.13 10.24
C VAL A 43 -2.83 -3.98 8.97
N LEU A 44 -3.95 -3.97 8.23
CA LEU A 44 -4.08 -4.75 7.01
C LEU A 44 -3.04 -4.37 5.94
N PHE A 45 -2.86 -3.08 5.67
CA PHE A 45 -1.89 -2.64 4.67
C PHE A 45 -0.46 -2.95 5.07
N LYS A 46 -0.12 -2.85 6.37
CA LYS A 46 1.19 -3.27 6.88
C LYS A 46 1.46 -4.74 6.61
N ASP A 47 0.52 -5.61 6.97
CA ASP A 47 0.68 -7.05 6.76
C ASP A 47 0.86 -7.39 5.28
N ILE A 48 0.08 -6.73 4.41
CA ILE A 48 0.21 -6.88 2.97
C ILE A 48 1.60 -6.43 2.50
N ILE A 49 2.07 -5.26 2.92
CA ILE A 49 3.36 -4.72 2.49
C ILE A 49 4.54 -5.56 2.98
N LYS A 50 4.52 -6.00 4.24
CA LYS A 50 5.55 -6.88 4.79
C LYS A 50 5.61 -8.19 4.02
N SER A 51 4.46 -8.75 3.69
CA SER A 51 4.42 -10.01 2.97
C SER A 51 4.78 -9.85 1.49
N VAL A 52 4.36 -8.76 0.81
CA VAL A 52 4.86 -8.44 -0.54
C VAL A 52 6.37 -8.27 -0.52
N SER A 53 6.93 -7.55 0.46
CA SER A 53 8.38 -7.40 0.64
C SER A 53 9.07 -8.77 0.77
N SER A 54 8.54 -9.65 1.62
CA SER A 54 9.10 -10.99 1.83
C SER A 54 9.04 -11.86 0.56
N CYS A 55 7.95 -11.79 -0.20
CA CYS A 55 7.85 -12.49 -1.49
C CYS A 55 8.91 -11.99 -2.47
N LEU A 56 9.06 -10.67 -2.58
CA LEU A 56 9.99 -10.04 -3.51
C LEU A 56 11.47 -10.33 -3.15
N GLU A 57 11.83 -10.38 -1.86
CA GLU A 57 13.19 -10.75 -1.41
C GLU A 57 13.65 -12.14 -1.89
N THR A 58 12.72 -13.05 -2.15
CA THR A 58 13.01 -14.41 -2.61
C THR A 58 12.95 -14.58 -4.13
N MET A 59 12.57 -13.54 -4.87
CA MET A 59 12.40 -13.58 -6.32
C MET A 59 13.61 -13.02 -7.07
N ASP A 60 13.98 -13.66 -8.18
CA ASP A 60 14.90 -13.10 -9.17
C ASP A 60 14.27 -11.90 -9.92
N ASP A 61 15.09 -10.91 -10.27
CA ASP A 61 14.69 -9.68 -11.00
C ASP A 61 13.85 -9.93 -12.26
N SER A 62 14.07 -11.06 -12.95
CA SER A 62 13.34 -11.43 -14.17
C SER A 62 11.85 -11.74 -13.94
N ASN A 63 11.45 -12.02 -12.70
CA ASN A 63 10.06 -12.33 -12.34
C ASN A 63 9.28 -11.12 -11.82
N ILE A 64 9.93 -9.95 -11.68
CA ILE A 64 9.32 -8.76 -11.07
C ILE A 64 8.37 -8.03 -12.05
N ALA A 65 8.77 -7.91 -13.32
CA ALA A 65 7.98 -7.21 -14.35
C ALA A 65 6.53 -7.72 -14.52
N PRO A 66 6.24 -9.04 -14.54
CA PRO A 66 4.85 -9.50 -14.66
C PRO A 66 3.98 -9.16 -13.44
N LEU A 67 4.56 -9.00 -12.24
CA LEU A 67 3.80 -8.70 -11.03
C LEU A 67 3.10 -7.35 -11.09
N THR A 68 3.75 -6.33 -11.67
CA THR A 68 3.16 -4.98 -11.82
C THR A 68 2.05 -4.92 -12.86
N THR A 69 1.88 -5.99 -13.65
CA THR A 69 0.76 -6.19 -14.59
C THR A 69 -0.27 -7.22 -14.10
N GLY A 70 -0.03 -7.83 -12.92
CA GLY A 70 -0.87 -8.86 -12.31
C GLY A 70 -1.17 -8.54 -10.85
N GLU A 71 -0.67 -9.36 -9.93
CA GLU A 71 -1.00 -9.33 -8.50
C GLU A 71 -0.67 -8.00 -7.80
N LEU A 72 0.31 -7.25 -8.31
CA LEU A 72 0.75 -5.96 -7.77
C LEU A 72 0.38 -4.79 -8.68
N GLN A 73 -0.54 -4.99 -9.62
CA GLN A 73 -1.04 -3.92 -10.50
C GLN A 73 -1.63 -2.75 -9.71
N TRP A 74 -2.21 -2.99 -8.54
CA TRP A 74 -2.74 -1.94 -7.69
C TRP A 74 -1.67 -0.93 -7.23
N LEU A 75 -0.43 -1.38 -6.97
CA LEU A 75 0.71 -0.49 -6.65
C LEU A 75 1.13 0.33 -7.88
N ALA A 76 1.16 -0.29 -9.05
CA ALA A 76 1.43 0.41 -10.30
C ALA A 76 0.34 1.46 -10.61
N ASN A 77 -0.92 1.17 -10.30
CA ASN A 77 -2.02 2.11 -10.44
C ASN A 77 -1.88 3.30 -9.46
N LEU A 78 -1.48 3.04 -8.22
CA LEU A 78 -1.21 4.10 -7.23
C LEU A 78 -0.05 5.01 -7.64
N GLU A 79 1.01 4.45 -8.23
CA GLU A 79 2.14 5.21 -8.75
C GLU A 79 1.69 6.24 -9.79
N ASN A 80 0.69 5.90 -10.59
CA ASN A 80 0.11 6.76 -11.62
C ASN A 80 -1.06 7.63 -11.14
N ASP A 81 -1.44 7.59 -9.85
CA ASP A 81 -2.49 8.45 -9.31
C ASP A 81 -1.98 9.89 -9.11
N ASP A 82 -2.52 10.84 -9.86
CA ASP A 82 -2.16 12.27 -9.73
C ASP A 82 -3.36 13.14 -9.33
N GLN A 83 -4.58 12.58 -9.23
CA GLN A 83 -5.80 13.38 -9.12
C GLN A 83 -6.58 13.18 -7.82
N PHE A 84 -6.58 11.97 -7.25
CA PHE A 84 -7.54 11.63 -6.20
C PHE A 84 -6.91 11.55 -4.80
N GLY A 85 -5.58 11.59 -4.73
CA GLY A 85 -4.82 11.51 -3.48
C GLY A 85 -4.80 10.10 -2.90
N PHE A 86 -4.97 9.07 -3.73
CA PHE A 86 -4.95 7.68 -3.30
C PHE A 86 -3.56 7.24 -2.88
N ARG A 87 -2.52 7.70 -3.60
CA ARG A 87 -1.13 7.46 -3.22
C ARG A 87 -0.86 7.96 -1.80
N GLU A 88 -1.18 9.23 -1.54
CA GLU A 88 -0.98 9.85 -0.23
C GLU A 88 -1.84 9.19 0.84
N ALA A 89 -3.09 8.83 0.51
CA ALA A 89 -3.95 8.14 1.45
C ALA A 89 -3.38 6.79 1.86
N PHE A 90 -2.86 6.02 0.90
CA PHE A 90 -2.21 4.75 1.14
C PHE A 90 -0.95 4.91 2.00
N THR A 91 -0.01 5.80 1.62
CA THR A 91 1.24 6.00 2.36
C THR A 91 0.99 6.52 3.78
N ASN A 92 0.10 7.50 3.94
CA ASN A 92 -0.30 8.00 5.25
C ASN A 92 -0.97 6.91 6.08
N CYS A 93 -1.79 6.06 5.48
CA CYS A 93 -2.44 4.96 6.19
C CYS A 93 -1.40 3.94 6.67
N CYS A 94 -0.42 3.55 5.84
CA CYS A 94 0.64 2.61 6.20
C CYS A 94 1.58 3.14 7.28
N LEU A 95 1.87 4.45 7.28
CA LEU A 95 2.92 5.06 8.09
C LEU A 95 2.40 5.88 9.28
N ASN A 96 1.09 5.91 9.50
CA ASN A 96 0.41 6.80 10.47
C ASN A 96 0.97 6.74 11.91
N ASP A 97 1.54 5.63 12.31
CA ASP A 97 2.04 5.35 13.66
C ASP A 97 3.58 5.29 13.75
N GLY A 98 4.28 5.64 12.68
CA GLY A 98 5.75 5.72 12.67
C GLY A 98 6.46 4.35 12.66
N ASP A 99 5.78 3.30 12.21
CA ASP A 99 6.32 1.94 12.12
C ASP A 99 7.51 1.87 11.14
N SER A 100 8.72 1.79 11.70
CA SER A 100 9.98 1.84 10.94
C SER A 100 10.19 0.60 10.07
N GLU A 101 9.69 -0.56 10.50
CA GLU A 101 9.76 -1.82 9.75
C GLU A 101 8.91 -1.72 8.48
N THR A 102 7.66 -1.27 8.59
CA THR A 102 6.77 -1.03 7.45
C THR A 102 7.37 0.00 6.50
N LYS A 103 7.94 1.10 7.01
CA LYS A 103 8.66 2.09 6.18
C LYS A 103 9.78 1.44 5.38
N ALA A 104 10.60 0.60 6.02
CA ALA A 104 11.69 -0.11 5.35
C ALA A 104 11.19 -1.12 4.29
N CYS A 105 10.18 -1.92 4.62
CA CYS A 105 9.54 -2.85 3.67
C CYS A 105 8.99 -2.10 2.46
N LEU A 106 8.28 -0.99 2.69
CA LEU A 106 7.68 -0.21 1.61
C LEU A 106 8.75 0.42 0.70
N ILE A 107 9.85 0.93 1.26
CA ILE A 107 11.01 1.41 0.48
C ILE A 107 11.61 0.27 -0.36
N SER A 108 11.79 -0.91 0.22
CA SER A 108 12.29 -2.10 -0.50
C SER A 108 11.39 -2.47 -1.67
N VAL A 109 10.08 -2.59 -1.42
CA VAL A 109 9.05 -2.88 -2.43
C VAL A 109 9.08 -1.84 -3.56
N CYS A 110 9.13 -0.54 -3.23
CA CYS A 110 9.14 0.51 -4.24
C CYS A 110 10.42 0.48 -5.11
N ASN A 111 11.58 0.19 -4.53
CA ASN A 111 12.83 0.07 -5.29
C ASN A 111 12.78 -1.12 -6.24
N GLN A 112 12.32 -2.27 -5.76
CA GLN A 112 12.25 -3.50 -6.57
C GLN A 112 11.23 -3.37 -7.71
N LEU A 113 10.05 -2.80 -7.42
CA LEU A 113 8.98 -2.60 -8.42
C LEU A 113 9.17 -1.34 -9.28
N LYS A 114 10.21 -0.52 -9.02
CA LYS A 114 10.47 0.76 -9.70
C LYS A 114 9.29 1.72 -9.61
N LEU A 115 8.85 2.03 -8.39
CA LEU A 115 7.74 2.94 -8.05
C LEU A 115 8.27 4.24 -7.43
N PRO A 116 8.87 5.16 -8.22
CA PRO A 116 9.59 6.32 -7.70
C PRO A 116 8.71 7.35 -6.99
N ARG A 117 7.43 7.53 -7.38
CA ARG A 117 6.54 8.52 -6.76
C ARG A 117 6.00 8.05 -5.42
N ILE A 118 5.67 6.76 -5.30
CA ILE A 118 5.35 6.16 -4.00
C ILE A 118 6.58 6.23 -3.10
N LEU A 119 7.77 5.91 -3.61
CA LEU A 119 9.03 6.03 -2.87
C LEU A 119 9.23 7.46 -2.34
N GLU A 120 9.06 8.47 -3.19
CA GLU A 120 9.14 9.89 -2.79
C GLU A 120 8.16 10.21 -1.66
N SER A 121 6.92 9.75 -1.77
CA SER A 121 5.87 9.97 -0.76
C SER A 121 6.20 9.33 0.61
N VAL A 122 7.16 8.41 0.66
CA VAL A 122 7.53 7.62 1.84
C VAL A 122 8.82 8.12 2.46
N THR A 123 9.72 8.65 1.62
CA THR A 123 11.00 9.23 2.05
C THR A 123 10.90 10.72 2.36
N THR A 124 9.84 11.41 1.90
CA THR A 124 9.61 12.80 2.26
C THR A 124 9.06 12.85 3.68
N ASP A 125 9.97 13.00 4.65
CA ASP A 125 9.63 13.36 6.02
C ASP A 125 8.90 14.71 5.98
N GLY A 126 7.60 14.69 6.31
CA GLY A 126 6.82 15.90 6.61
C GLY A 126 7.21 16.49 7.96
#